data_AF-X1TMK5-F1
#
_entry.id   AF-X1TMK5-F1
#
_cell.length_a   1.000
_cell.length_b   1.000
_cell.length_c   1.000
_cell.angle_alpha   90.00
_cell.angle_beta   90.00
_cell.angle_gamma   90.00
#
_symmetry.space_group_name_H-M   'P 1'
#
loop_
_entity.id
_entity.type
_entity.pdbx_description
1 polymer ?
#
loop_
_entity_poly.entity_id
_entity_poly.type
_entity_poly.pdbx_seq_one_letter_code
_entity_poly.pdbx_strand_id
1 'polypeptide(L)'
;HVLSPGITPALRNLLHIDEDGNPVGTPSQVATLNEAPVGTVMEVCPESLALIQDIALRIEQCRGAALMIDYGNEGSRDSLRAFRKHEQVDVLSSPGTVDVTADVDFGALRNAVNHDLQATRSKMNDGEGVDSKNMPKAFGPATQGHFLASMGAVERTIKLIEDDNTTDDQADELCTALERLVSEEEMGERFKVLAITMKKDGIFAPPGF
;
A
#
# COMPACT_ATOMS: atom_id res chain seq x y z
N HIS A 1 23.08 28.03 -0.89
CA HIS A 1 23.21 26.72 -0.22
C HIS A 1 21.85 26.34 0.35
N VAL A 2 21.08 25.52 -0.37
CA VAL A 2 19.98 24.80 0.27
C VAL A 2 20.67 23.67 1.01
N LEU A 3 20.79 23.80 2.33
CA LEU A 3 21.24 22.68 3.15
C LEU A 3 20.28 21.51 2.87
N SER A 4 20.83 20.31 2.68
CA SER A 4 20.01 19.10 2.72
C SER A 4 19.16 19.18 3.99
N PRO A 5 17.82 19.17 3.90
CA PRO A 5 17.01 19.12 5.10
C PRO A 5 17.37 17.79 5.76
N GLY A 6 18.11 17.87 6.88
CA GLY A 6 18.40 16.68 7.68
C GLY A 6 17.10 15.94 7.97
N ILE A 7 17.21 14.63 8.22
CA ILE A 7 16.05 13.77 8.47
C ILE A 7 15.15 14.43 9.51
N THR A 8 13.90 14.74 9.14
CA THR A 8 12.96 15.43 10.02
C THR A 8 12.67 14.56 11.24
N PRO A 9 12.31 15.12 12.41
CA PRO A 9 11.93 14.32 13.57
C PRO A 9 10.82 13.29 13.27
N ALA A 10 9.89 13.64 12.38
CA ALA A 10 8.85 12.73 11.90
C ALA A 10 9.43 11.56 11.10
N LEU A 11 10.35 11.84 10.16
CA LEU A 11 11.00 10.82 9.36
C LEU A 11 11.94 9.93 10.20
N ARG A 12 12.59 10.48 11.24
CA ARG A 12 13.39 9.70 12.20
C ARG A 12 12.55 8.70 12.97
N ASN A 13 11.38 9.13 13.45
CA ASN A 13 10.44 8.22 14.13
C ASN A 13 9.94 7.11 13.21
N LEU A 14 9.66 7.43 11.94
CA LEU A 14 9.21 6.47 10.93
C LEU A 14 10.28 5.46 10.54
N LEU A 15 11.52 5.91 10.42
CA LEU A 15 12.67 5.05 10.14
C LEU A 15 13.20 4.33 11.38
N HIS A 16 12.65 4.63 12.56
CA HIS A 16 13.16 4.17 13.85
C HIS A 16 14.66 4.41 13.98
N ILE A 17 15.11 5.66 13.78
CA ILE A 17 16.50 6.07 13.97
C ILE A 17 16.62 7.26 14.91
N ASP A 18 17.74 7.36 15.63
CA ASP A 18 18.06 8.53 16.46
C ASP A 18 18.61 9.72 15.62
N GLU A 19 19.08 10.77 16.29
CA GLU A 19 19.62 11.96 15.62
C GLU A 19 20.92 11.70 14.85
N ASP A 20 21.67 10.67 15.26
CA ASP A 20 22.91 10.25 14.64
C ASP A 20 22.67 9.19 13.54
N GLY A 21 21.41 8.78 13.34
CA GLY A 21 21.01 7.79 12.36
C GLY A 21 21.14 6.34 12.84
N ASN A 22 21.39 6.12 14.13
CA ASN A 22 21.45 4.76 14.68
C ASN A 22 20.04 4.19 14.83
N PRO A 23 19.82 2.91 14.49
CA PRO A 23 18.54 2.25 14.70
C PRO A 23 18.11 2.25 16.18
N VAL A 24 16.86 2.62 16.43
CA VAL A 24 16.17 2.58 17.72
C VAL A 24 14.91 1.71 17.60
N GLY A 25 14.28 1.34 18.71
CA GLY A 25 13.03 0.58 18.69
C GLY A 25 13.19 -0.90 19.06
N THR A 26 12.33 -1.77 18.52
CA THR A 26 12.34 -3.19 18.89
C THR A 26 13.58 -3.91 18.36
N PRO A 27 14.04 -5.00 19.01
CA PRO A 27 15.19 -5.77 18.54
C PRO A 27 15.08 -6.22 17.08
N SER A 28 13.86 -6.51 16.60
CA SER A 28 13.61 -6.89 15.21
C SER A 28 13.83 -5.73 14.24
N GLN A 29 13.33 -4.53 14.56
CA GLN A 29 13.51 -3.34 13.72
C GLN A 29 14.98 -2.91 13.66
N VAL A 30 15.64 -2.94 14.82
CA VAL A 30 17.06 -2.64 14.95
C VAL A 30 17.91 -3.65 14.18
N ALA A 31 17.59 -4.94 14.22
CA ALA A 31 18.28 -5.96 13.44
C ALA A 31 18.14 -5.74 11.93
N THR A 32 16.92 -5.48 11.43
CA THR A 32 16.67 -5.24 10.00
C THR A 32 17.49 -4.07 9.44
N LEU A 33 17.61 -2.97 10.20
CA LEU A 33 18.38 -1.80 9.76
C LEU A 33 19.89 -2.02 9.86
N ASN A 34 20.37 -2.72 10.89
CA ASN A 34 21.79 -3.02 11.05
C ASN A 34 22.31 -4.08 10.05
N GLU A 35 21.42 -4.94 9.55
CA GLU A 35 21.74 -5.95 8.54
C GLU A 35 21.70 -5.38 7.11
N ALA A 36 21.15 -4.18 6.92
CA ALA A 36 21.09 -3.54 5.61
C ALA A 36 22.50 -3.20 5.10
N PRO A 37 22.89 -3.62 3.88
CA PRO A 37 24.17 -3.27 3.30
C PRO A 37 24.37 -1.75 3.21
N VAL A 38 25.62 -1.30 3.36
CA VAL A 38 25.97 0.11 3.12
C VAL A 38 25.61 0.48 1.68
N GLY A 39 24.88 1.59 1.53
CA GLY A 39 24.36 2.05 0.24
C GLY A 39 22.91 1.65 -0.03
N THR A 40 22.27 0.89 0.87
CA THR A 40 20.81 0.66 0.82
C THR A 40 20.06 1.99 0.86
N VAL A 41 19.15 2.18 -0.09
CA VAL A 41 18.23 3.32 -0.13
C VAL A 41 16.86 2.85 0.34
N MET A 42 16.28 3.60 1.28
CA MET A 42 14.92 3.39 1.76
C MET A 42 14.07 4.62 1.48
N GLU A 43 12.90 4.39 0.92
CA GLU A 43 11.86 5.36 0.68
C GLU A 43 10.79 5.28 1.77
N VAL A 44 10.31 6.44 2.22
CA VAL A 44 9.22 6.55 3.19
C VAL A 44 8.29 7.65 2.71
N CYS A 45 6.98 7.39 2.77
CA CYS A 45 5.95 8.37 2.48
C CYS A 45 5.15 8.67 3.76
N PRO A 46 5.56 9.67 4.58
CA PRO A 46 4.83 10.02 5.80
C PRO A 46 3.38 10.42 5.54
N GLU A 47 3.11 11.03 4.38
CA GLU A 47 1.77 11.48 4.00
C GLU A 47 0.82 10.31 3.75
N SER A 48 1.28 9.23 3.12
CA SER A 48 0.43 8.04 2.92
C SER A 48 0.09 7.36 4.25
N LEU A 49 1.01 7.36 5.22
CA LEU A 49 0.78 6.83 6.56
C LEU A 49 -0.21 7.69 7.36
N ALA A 50 -0.10 9.01 7.25
CA ALA A 50 -1.08 9.92 7.84
C ALA A 50 -2.46 9.69 7.21
N LEU A 51 -2.54 9.67 5.87
CA LEU A 51 -3.78 9.47 5.13
C LEU A 51 -4.46 8.14 5.48
N ILE A 52 -3.71 7.04 5.58
CA ILE A 52 -4.30 5.73 5.87
C ILE A 52 -4.86 5.63 7.28
N GLN A 53 -4.20 6.26 8.26
CA GLN A 53 -4.72 6.36 9.63
C GLN A 53 -5.99 7.22 9.66
N ASP A 54 -5.99 8.31 8.90
CA ASP A 54 -7.14 9.20 8.71
C ASP A 54 -8.36 8.47 8.11
N ILE A 55 -8.13 7.60 7.13
CA ILE A 55 -9.17 6.73 6.54
C ILE A 55 -9.68 5.74 7.58
N ALA A 56 -8.78 5.09 8.33
CA ALA A 56 -9.15 4.13 9.36
C ALA A 56 -10.03 4.78 10.45
N LEU A 57 -9.67 5.98 10.92
CA LEU A 57 -10.47 6.75 11.89
C LEU A 57 -11.87 7.09 11.35
N ARG A 58 -11.98 7.47 10.08
CA ARG A 58 -13.30 7.72 9.45
C ARG A 58 -14.14 6.45 9.36
N ILE A 59 -13.53 5.31 9.02
CA ILE A 59 -14.21 4.00 8.99
C ILE A 59 -14.74 3.63 10.38
N GLU A 60 -13.96 3.91 11.42
CA GLU A 60 -14.37 3.69 12.80
C GLU A 60 -15.63 4.49 13.18
N GLN A 61 -15.65 5.78 12.83
CA GLN A 61 -16.76 6.69 13.15
C GLN A 61 -18.01 6.40 12.33
N CYS A 62 -17.86 6.19 11.02
CA CYS A 62 -18.97 6.15 10.08
C CYS A 62 -19.43 4.73 9.73
N ARG A 63 -18.65 3.71 10.07
CA ARG A 63 -18.81 2.31 9.65
C ARG A 63 -18.74 2.18 8.12
N GLY A 64 -17.64 1.65 7.62
CA GLY A 64 -17.45 1.45 6.19
C GLY A 64 -16.27 0.54 5.88
N ALA A 65 -15.80 0.61 4.64
CA ALA A 65 -14.58 -0.03 4.20
C ALA A 65 -13.84 0.86 3.20
N ALA A 66 -12.53 0.67 3.10
CA ALA A 66 -11.69 1.26 2.06
C ALA A 66 -10.93 0.16 1.32
N LEU A 67 -10.67 0.40 0.03
CA LEU A 67 -9.86 -0.45 -0.83
C LEU A 67 -8.80 0.42 -1.49
N MET A 68 -7.54 0.10 -1.26
CA MET A 68 -6.39 0.76 -1.85
C MET A 68 -5.80 -0.18 -2.90
N ILE A 69 -5.68 0.29 -4.13
CA ILE A 69 -5.17 -0.48 -5.27
C ILE A 69 -4.08 0.36 -5.91
N ASP A 70 -2.86 -0.15 -5.91
CA ASP A 70 -1.72 0.48 -6.57
C ASP A 70 -0.62 -0.55 -6.81
N TYR A 71 0.42 -0.18 -7.57
CA TYR A 71 1.62 -1.00 -7.67
C TYR A 71 2.58 -0.72 -6.51
N GLY A 72 3.17 -1.80 -6.01
CA GLY A 72 4.00 -1.75 -4.83
C GLY A 72 4.29 -3.12 -4.28
N ASN A 73 4.96 -3.19 -3.12
CA ASN A 73 5.19 -4.43 -2.39
C ASN A 73 5.18 -4.15 -0.89
N GLU A 74 5.47 -5.17 -0.09
CA GLU A 74 5.79 -4.97 1.32
C GLU A 74 7.29 -4.66 1.46
N GLY A 75 7.60 -3.58 2.17
CA GLY A 75 8.97 -3.16 2.44
C GLY A 75 9.46 -2.04 1.52
N SER A 76 10.33 -1.21 2.10
CA SER A 76 10.91 -0.04 1.47
C SER A 76 12.07 -0.41 0.54
N ARG A 77 12.14 0.22 -0.64
CA ARG A 77 13.23 0.08 -1.63
C ARG A 77 13.39 1.36 -2.44
N ASP A 78 14.47 1.46 -3.19
CA ASP A 78 14.66 2.46 -4.25
C ASP A 78 13.69 2.18 -5.41
N SER A 79 12.72 3.06 -5.60
CA SER A 79 11.65 2.90 -6.57
C SER A 79 11.23 4.19 -7.27
N LEU A 80 11.68 5.35 -6.78
CA LEU A 80 11.42 6.66 -7.33
C LEU A 80 11.90 6.74 -8.78
N ARG A 81 10.97 6.99 -9.68
CA ARG A 81 11.21 7.04 -11.11
C ARG A 81 10.38 8.12 -11.76
N ALA A 82 10.87 8.61 -12.89
CA ALA A 82 10.16 9.58 -13.69
C ALA A 82 9.94 9.09 -15.12
N PHE A 83 8.79 9.44 -15.68
CA PHE A 83 8.42 9.10 -17.05
C PHE A 83 8.06 10.35 -17.84
N ARG A 84 8.45 10.36 -19.11
CA ARG A 84 8.05 11.39 -20.08
C ARG A 84 7.92 10.75 -21.45
N LYS A 85 6.78 10.97 -22.13
CA LYS A 85 6.49 10.40 -23.46
C LYS A 85 6.70 8.86 -23.52
N HIS A 86 6.28 8.16 -22.47
CA HIS A 86 6.41 6.69 -22.32
C HIS A 86 7.84 6.16 -22.18
N GLU A 87 8.81 7.02 -21.89
CA GLU A 87 10.19 6.63 -21.61
C GLU A 87 10.57 7.02 -20.18
N GLN A 88 11.36 6.16 -19.53
CA GLN A 88 11.93 6.47 -18.22
C GLN A 88 13.02 7.53 -18.40
N VAL A 89 12.96 8.58 -17.60
CA VAL A 89 13.90 9.71 -17.61
C VAL A 89 14.44 9.98 -16.21
N ASP A 90 15.53 10.74 -16.13
CA ASP A 90 16.04 11.22 -14.85
C ASP A 90 15.00 12.14 -14.18
N VAL A 91 14.79 11.96 -12.87
CA VAL A 91 13.77 12.67 -12.08
C VAL A 91 14.00 14.19 -12.09
N LEU A 92 15.25 14.63 -12.20
CA LEU A 92 15.65 16.04 -12.22
C LEU A 92 15.80 16.62 -13.63
N SER A 93 15.53 15.82 -14.68
CA SER A 93 15.75 16.24 -16.07
C SER A 93 14.87 17.41 -16.53
N SER A 94 13.60 17.46 -16.11
CA SER A 94 12.67 18.53 -16.49
C SER A 94 11.53 18.67 -15.46
N PRO A 95 11.82 19.21 -14.26
CA PRO A 95 10.85 19.32 -13.17
C PRO A 95 9.54 20.00 -13.59
N GLY A 96 8.41 19.48 -13.12
CA GLY A 96 7.06 19.96 -13.46
C GLY A 96 6.55 19.49 -14.83
N THR A 97 7.35 18.78 -15.62
CA THR A 97 6.95 18.26 -16.95
C THR A 97 7.20 16.75 -17.12
N VAL A 98 7.71 16.10 -16.08
CA VAL A 98 7.85 14.65 -15.97
C VAL A 98 6.86 14.13 -14.94
N ASP A 99 6.32 12.94 -15.17
CA ASP A 99 5.49 12.24 -14.20
C ASP A 99 6.40 11.49 -13.23
N VAL A 100 6.28 11.76 -11.93
CA VAL A 100 7.14 11.18 -10.88
C VAL A 100 6.31 10.22 -10.04
N THR A 101 6.81 9.00 -9.89
CA THR A 101 6.13 7.96 -9.14
C THR A 101 7.10 7.12 -8.31
N ALA A 102 6.56 6.47 -7.28
CA ALA A 102 7.25 5.52 -6.42
C ALA A 102 6.31 4.36 -6.08
N ASP A 103 6.88 3.21 -5.76
CA ASP A 103 6.14 2.03 -5.35
C ASP A 103 5.53 2.22 -3.95
N VAL A 104 4.29 1.77 -3.76
CA VAL A 104 3.64 1.83 -2.45
C VAL A 104 4.22 0.75 -1.52
N ASP A 105 4.62 1.14 -0.31
CA ASP A 105 4.93 0.19 0.77
C ASP A 105 3.63 -0.21 1.50
N PHE A 106 3.01 -1.29 1.02
CA PHE A 106 1.78 -1.83 1.60
C PHE A 106 1.98 -2.40 3.01
N GLY A 107 3.21 -2.81 3.34
CA GLY A 107 3.57 -3.27 4.68
C GLY A 107 3.52 -2.11 5.67
N ALA A 108 4.09 -0.97 5.31
CA ALA A 108 4.03 0.25 6.11
C ALA A 108 2.57 0.74 6.28
N LEU A 109 1.76 0.76 5.22
CA LEU A 109 0.33 1.14 5.31
C LEU A 109 -0.44 0.21 6.26
N ARG A 110 -0.23 -1.11 6.16
CA ARG A 110 -0.88 -2.09 7.04
C ARG A 110 -0.47 -1.90 8.49
N ASN A 111 0.82 -1.67 8.74
CA ASN A 111 1.35 -1.47 10.09
C ASN A 111 0.83 -0.17 10.72
N ALA A 112 0.72 0.90 9.93
CA ALA A 112 0.16 2.17 10.39
C ALA A 112 -1.27 2.02 10.93
N VAL A 113 -2.09 1.17 10.30
CA VAL A 113 -3.46 0.87 10.75
C VAL A 113 -3.47 -0.14 11.90
N ASN A 114 -2.75 -1.25 11.78
CA ASN A 114 -2.86 -2.39 12.69
C ASN A 114 -2.04 -2.24 13.99
N HIS A 115 -1.05 -1.34 14.03
CA HIS A 115 -0.16 -1.17 15.19
C HIS A 115 -0.11 0.28 15.65
N ASP A 116 0.22 1.23 14.77
CA ASP A 116 0.53 2.60 15.18
C ASP A 116 -0.71 3.37 15.66
N LEU A 117 -1.84 3.16 14.97
CA LEU A 117 -3.12 3.73 15.38
C LEU A 117 -3.55 3.22 16.77
N GLN A 118 -3.32 1.93 17.07
CA GLN A 118 -3.60 1.35 18.40
C GLN A 118 -2.72 1.97 19.47
N ALA A 119 -1.41 2.07 19.22
CA ALA A 119 -0.45 2.64 20.16
C ALA A 119 -0.76 4.11 20.48
N THR A 120 -1.18 4.88 19.47
CA THR A 120 -1.55 6.29 19.63
C THR A 120 -2.77 6.45 20.53
N ARG A 121 -3.79 5.61 20.37
CA ARG A 121 -5.02 5.69 21.18
C ARG A 121 -4.81 5.24 22.63
N SER A 122 -4.03 4.20 22.86
CA SER A 122 -3.69 3.75 24.23
C SER A 122 -2.99 4.84 25.04
N LYS A 123 -2.21 5.72 24.39
CA LYS A 123 -1.56 6.87 25.03
C LYS A 123 -2.51 8.04 25.32
N MET A 124 -3.61 8.16 24.57
CA MET A 124 -4.59 9.25 24.73
C MET A 124 -5.67 8.95 25.78
N ASN A 125 -5.95 7.68 26.07
CA ASN A 125 -7.02 7.26 26.99
C ASN A 125 -6.52 6.92 28.41
N ASP A 126 -5.49 7.60 28.93
CA ASP A 126 -4.94 7.41 30.29
C ASP A 126 -4.66 5.94 30.71
N GLY A 127 -4.41 5.05 29.73
CA GLY A 127 -4.18 3.63 29.98
C GLY A 127 -5.44 2.79 30.19
N GLU A 128 -6.65 3.34 30.04
CA GLU A 128 -7.85 2.51 29.85
C GLU A 128 -7.71 1.73 28.53
N GLY A 129 -7.77 0.40 28.64
CA GLY A 129 -7.51 -0.50 27.52
C GLY A 129 -8.38 -0.16 26.31
N VAL A 130 -7.74 0.10 25.17
CA VAL A 130 -8.43 0.25 23.89
C VAL A 130 -9.12 -1.07 23.57
N ASP A 131 -10.45 -1.06 23.43
CA ASP A 131 -11.21 -2.24 23.03
C ASP A 131 -10.82 -2.64 21.59
N SER A 132 -9.84 -3.54 21.51
CA SER A 132 -9.25 -4.00 20.25
C SER A 132 -10.25 -4.84 19.43
N LYS A 133 -11.45 -5.11 19.98
CA LYS A 133 -12.50 -5.89 19.32
C LYS A 133 -13.37 -5.06 18.39
N ASN A 134 -13.37 -3.73 18.50
CA ASN A 134 -14.20 -2.86 17.67
C ASN A 134 -13.37 -1.75 17.01
N MET A 135 -12.32 -2.16 16.28
CA MET A 135 -11.42 -1.26 15.58
C MET A 135 -11.28 -1.61 14.10
N PRO A 136 -10.96 -0.61 13.25
CA PRO A 136 -10.56 -0.86 11.87
C PRO A 136 -9.29 -1.73 11.82
N LYS A 137 -9.26 -2.66 10.88
CA LYS A 137 -8.11 -3.52 10.59
C LYS A 137 -7.82 -3.50 9.11
N ALA A 138 -6.54 -3.46 8.77
CA ALA A 138 -6.04 -3.63 7.41
C ALA A 138 -5.82 -5.13 7.09
N PHE A 139 -6.28 -5.56 5.91
CA PHE A 139 -6.17 -6.91 5.34
C PHE A 139 -5.42 -6.86 4.01
N GLY A 140 -4.54 -7.84 3.77
CA GLY A 140 -3.64 -7.88 2.62
C GLY A 140 -2.20 -7.45 2.95
N PRO A 141 -1.42 -7.02 1.94
CA PRO A 141 -1.84 -6.90 0.54
C PRO A 141 -2.12 -8.26 -0.12
N ALA A 142 -3.15 -8.33 -0.95
CA ALA A 142 -3.34 -9.40 -1.93
C ALA A 142 -2.82 -8.92 -3.29
N THR A 143 -2.40 -9.83 -4.17
CA THR A 143 -2.08 -9.46 -5.56
C THR A 143 -3.35 -9.11 -6.31
N GLN A 144 -3.28 -8.18 -7.26
CA GLN A 144 -4.45 -7.76 -8.05
C GLN A 144 -5.07 -8.94 -8.79
N GLY A 145 -4.24 -9.80 -9.38
CA GLY A 145 -4.72 -10.99 -10.10
C GLY A 145 -5.51 -11.92 -9.19
N HIS A 146 -4.97 -12.21 -8.00
CA HIS A 146 -5.67 -13.04 -7.01
C HIS A 146 -6.98 -12.39 -6.54
N PHE A 147 -6.95 -11.09 -6.23
CA PHE A 147 -8.13 -10.37 -5.79
C PHE A 147 -9.23 -10.37 -6.86
N LEU A 148 -8.91 -10.01 -8.10
CA LEU A 148 -9.88 -9.95 -9.19
C LEU A 148 -10.45 -11.33 -9.55
N ALA A 149 -9.60 -12.37 -9.58
CA ALA A 149 -10.06 -13.75 -9.77
C ALA A 149 -11.02 -14.17 -8.65
N SER A 150 -10.66 -13.89 -7.39
CA SER A 150 -11.50 -14.21 -6.22
C SER A 150 -12.83 -13.43 -6.20
N MET A 151 -12.87 -12.28 -6.86
CA MET A 151 -14.09 -11.46 -7.00
C MET A 151 -14.92 -11.81 -8.24
N GLY A 152 -14.51 -12.81 -9.02
CA GLY A 152 -15.28 -13.33 -10.16
C GLY A 152 -15.03 -12.62 -11.50
N ALA A 153 -13.84 -12.02 -11.69
CA ALA A 153 -13.51 -11.33 -12.93
C ALA A 153 -13.52 -12.25 -14.17
N VAL A 154 -13.13 -13.51 -14.00
CA VAL A 154 -13.11 -14.50 -15.10
C VAL A 154 -14.53 -14.81 -15.55
N GLU A 155 -15.42 -15.15 -14.61
CA GLU A 155 -16.82 -15.47 -14.87
C GLU A 155 -17.55 -14.28 -15.49
N ARG A 156 -17.25 -13.06 -15.02
CA ARG A 156 -17.82 -11.84 -15.59
C ARG A 156 -17.36 -11.64 -17.04
N THR A 157 -16.10 -11.92 -17.33
CA THR A 157 -15.53 -11.77 -18.68
C THR A 157 -16.14 -12.79 -19.64
N ILE A 158 -16.23 -14.06 -19.24
CA ILE A 158 -16.90 -15.12 -20.01
C ILE A 158 -18.34 -14.70 -20.35
N LYS A 159 -19.10 -14.22 -19.36
CA LYS A 159 -20.47 -13.77 -19.58
C LYS A 159 -20.59 -12.59 -20.55
N LEU A 160 -19.58 -11.72 -20.61
CA LEU A 160 -19.57 -10.61 -21.56
C LEU A 160 -19.22 -11.09 -22.97
N ILE A 161 -18.33 -12.07 -23.10
CA ILE A 161 -17.98 -12.70 -24.38
C ILE A 161 -19.16 -13.48 -24.95
N GLU A 162 -19.93 -14.17 -24.09
CA GLU A 162 -21.10 -14.96 -24.49
C GLU A 162 -22.36 -14.13 -24.79
N ASP A 163 -22.32 -12.80 -24.64
CA ASP A 163 -23.47 -11.93 -24.96
C ASP A 163 -23.68 -11.85 -26.48
N ASP A 164 -24.91 -12.05 -26.95
CA ASP A 164 -25.27 -12.04 -28.38
C ASP A 164 -24.90 -10.73 -29.10
N ASN A 165 -24.68 -9.63 -28.37
CA ASN A 165 -24.30 -8.32 -28.93
C ASN A 165 -22.79 -8.10 -28.99
N THR A 166 -21.99 -9.00 -28.42
CA THR A 166 -20.53 -8.89 -28.40
C THR A 166 -19.96 -9.36 -29.73
N THR A 167 -19.21 -8.49 -30.40
CA THR A 167 -18.50 -8.84 -31.64
C THR A 167 -17.22 -9.61 -31.35
N ASP A 168 -16.70 -10.35 -32.33
CA ASP A 168 -15.43 -11.07 -32.20
C ASP A 168 -14.28 -10.15 -31.75
N ASP A 169 -14.16 -8.96 -32.35
CA ASP A 169 -13.14 -7.96 -31.95
C ASP A 169 -13.28 -7.54 -30.47
N GLN A 170 -14.50 -7.40 -29.96
CA GLN A 170 -14.75 -7.04 -28.57
C GLN A 170 -14.44 -8.21 -27.63
N ALA A 171 -14.69 -9.45 -28.06
CA ALA A 171 -14.33 -10.63 -27.30
C ALA A 171 -12.80 -10.75 -27.14
N ASP A 172 -12.04 -10.48 -28.21
CA ASP A 172 -10.58 -10.46 -28.18
C ASP A 172 -10.02 -9.34 -27.28
N GLU A 173 -10.62 -8.14 -27.33
CA GLU A 173 -10.29 -7.04 -26.43
C GLU A 173 -10.55 -7.40 -24.96
N LEU A 174 -11.68 -8.05 -24.67
CA LEU A 174 -12.02 -8.50 -23.32
C LEU A 174 -11.04 -9.55 -22.79
N CYS A 175 -10.63 -10.51 -23.63
CA CYS A 175 -9.63 -11.51 -23.26
C CYS A 175 -8.28 -10.84 -22.95
N THR A 176 -7.83 -9.95 -23.82
CA THR A 176 -6.57 -9.22 -23.66
C THR A 176 -6.58 -8.33 -22.41
N ALA A 177 -7.71 -7.66 -22.15
CA ALA A 177 -7.86 -6.80 -20.97
C ALA A 177 -7.86 -7.61 -19.66
N LEU A 178 -8.55 -8.77 -19.64
CA LEU A 178 -8.53 -9.66 -18.49
C LEU A 178 -7.11 -10.17 -18.23
N GLU A 179 -6.43 -10.69 -19.25
CA GLU A 179 -5.06 -11.20 -19.16
C GLU A 179 -4.12 -10.13 -18.59
N ARG A 180 -4.17 -8.90 -19.12
CA ARG A 180 -3.36 -7.79 -18.63
C ARG A 180 -3.61 -7.48 -17.15
N LEU A 181 -4.86 -7.57 -16.69
CA LEU A 181 -5.23 -7.27 -15.31
C LEU A 181 -4.87 -8.37 -14.31
N VAL A 182 -4.86 -9.64 -14.73
CA VAL A 182 -4.72 -10.80 -13.81
C VAL A 182 -3.42 -11.58 -13.96
N SER A 183 -2.74 -11.50 -15.10
CA SER A 183 -1.49 -12.23 -15.35
C SER A 183 -0.35 -11.71 -14.48
N GLU A 184 0.45 -12.64 -13.95
CA GLU A 184 1.64 -12.33 -13.14
C GLU A 184 2.69 -11.54 -13.93
N GLU A 185 2.80 -11.77 -15.24
CA GLU A 185 3.76 -11.08 -16.12
C GLU A 185 3.36 -9.61 -16.37
N GLU A 186 2.11 -9.27 -16.11
CA GLU A 186 1.51 -7.95 -16.36
C GLU A 186 1.15 -7.24 -15.03
N MET A 187 -0.11 -6.85 -14.84
CA MET A 187 -0.55 -6.12 -13.65
C MET A 187 -0.87 -7.04 -12.47
N GLY A 188 -1.12 -8.33 -12.73
CA GLY A 188 -1.65 -9.27 -11.74
C GLY A 188 -0.78 -9.41 -10.50
N GLU A 189 0.54 -9.51 -10.69
CA GLU A 189 1.52 -9.53 -9.60
C GLU A 189 1.93 -8.11 -9.20
N ARG A 190 2.16 -7.20 -10.15
CA ARG A 190 2.70 -5.86 -9.85
C ARG A 190 1.79 -5.00 -8.98
N PHE A 191 0.48 -5.07 -9.23
CA PHE A 191 -0.52 -4.34 -8.46
C PHE A 191 -0.94 -5.15 -7.23
N LYS A 192 -1.16 -4.43 -6.14
CA LYS A 192 -1.56 -4.98 -4.85
C LYS A 192 -2.85 -4.30 -4.41
N VAL A 193 -3.63 -5.03 -3.61
CA VAL A 193 -4.90 -4.59 -3.06
C VAL A 193 -4.81 -4.70 -1.55
N LEU A 194 -5.15 -3.62 -0.83
CA LEU A 194 -5.23 -3.59 0.62
C LEU A 194 -6.63 -3.12 1.01
N ALA A 195 -7.28 -3.82 1.93
CA ALA A 195 -8.59 -3.44 2.45
C ALA A 195 -8.51 -2.98 3.89
N ILE A 196 -9.27 -1.96 4.26
CA ILE A 196 -9.51 -1.59 5.66
C ILE A 196 -10.99 -1.72 5.95
N THR A 197 -11.34 -2.43 7.02
CA THR A 197 -12.72 -2.57 7.48
C THR A 197 -12.78 -2.76 8.98
N MET A 198 -13.93 -2.53 9.58
CA MET A 198 -14.16 -2.79 11.01
C MET A 198 -14.02 -4.28 11.31
N LYS A 199 -13.12 -4.63 12.22
CA LYS A 199 -13.11 -5.96 12.83
C LYS A 199 -14.34 -6.06 13.74
N LYS A 200 -15.23 -7.02 13.50
CA LYS A 200 -16.24 -7.47 14.48
C LYS A 200 -15.93 -8.89 14.90
N ASP A 201 -16.41 -9.29 16.07
CA ASP A 201 -16.30 -10.68 16.54
C ASP A 201 -16.86 -11.65 15.50
N GLY A 202 -16.04 -12.63 15.10
CA GLY A 202 -16.40 -13.66 14.11
C GLY A 202 -16.20 -13.28 12.64
N ILE A 203 -15.64 -12.12 12.31
CA ILE A 203 -15.40 -11.70 10.93
C ILE A 203 -14.13 -12.35 10.35
N PHE A 204 -14.32 -13.12 9.27
CA PHE A 204 -13.28 -13.57 8.34
C PHE A 204 -12.76 -12.39 7.51
N ALA A 205 -11.62 -12.55 6.84
CA ALA A 205 -11.14 -11.53 5.92
C ALA A 205 -12.25 -11.11 4.90
N PRO A 206 -12.28 -9.83 4.48
CA PRO A 206 -13.27 -9.37 3.51
C PRO A 206 -13.15 -10.15 2.19
N PRO A 207 -14.21 -10.25 1.37
CA PRO A 207 -14.14 -10.96 0.10
C PRO A 207 -12.93 -10.52 -0.75
N GLY A 208 -12.18 -11.50 -1.25
CA GLY A 208 -10.93 -11.28 -1.99
C GLY A 208 -9.65 -11.20 -1.14
N PHE A 209 -9.73 -11.45 0.18
CA PHE A 209 -8.61 -11.41 1.14
C PHE A 209 -8.59 -12.62 2.08
#